data_AF-A0A8S1MKL3-F1
#
_entry.id   AF-A0A8S1MKL3-F1
#
_cell.length_a   1.000
_cell.length_b   1.000
_cell.length_c   1.000
_cell.angle_alpha   90.00
_cell.angle_beta   90.00
_cell.angle_gamma   90.00
#
_symmetry.space_group_name_H-M   'P 1'
#
loop_
_entity.id
_entity.type
_entity.pdbx_description
1 polymer ?
#
loop_
_entity_poly.entity_id
_entity_poly.type
_entity_poly.pdbx_seq_one_letter_code
_entity_poly.pdbx_strand_id
1 'polypeptide(L)'
;MIINRHLNGIKKHLISIHNMFIHQMEKVNLIQLIKGECLRGMNDYQQALEWYQKALDINPQYVYSLNGKGECLRGMNDYQQALEWYQKALDINPQYVYSLNGKGKFNSINQR
;
A
#
# COMPACT_ATOMS: atom_id res chain seq x y z
N MET A 1 -40.02 7.41 -23.38
CA MET A 1 -39.87 7.26 -21.90
C MET A 1 -39.33 5.89 -21.47
N ILE A 2 -39.73 4.77 -22.10
CA ILE A 2 -39.34 3.40 -21.70
C ILE A 2 -37.84 3.11 -21.91
N ILE A 3 -37.26 3.55 -23.03
CA ILE A 3 -35.83 3.34 -23.35
C ILE A 3 -34.91 4.00 -22.31
N ASN A 4 -35.25 5.21 -21.83
CA ASN A 4 -34.46 5.89 -20.79
C ASN A 4 -34.52 5.19 -19.43
N ARG A 5 -35.65 4.55 -19.07
CA ARG A 5 -35.74 3.72 -17.85
C ARG A 5 -34.87 2.47 -17.98
N HIS A 6 -34.88 1.82 -19.13
CA HIS A 6 -34.06 0.62 -19.39
C HIS A 6 -32.56 0.94 -19.35
N LEU A 7 -32.13 2.01 -20.00
CA LEU A 7 -30.74 2.51 -19.96
C LEU A 7 -30.30 2.88 -18.54
N ASN A 8 -31.17 3.50 -17.75
CA ASN A 8 -30.88 3.81 -16.35
C ASN A 8 -30.74 2.55 -15.48
N GLY A 9 -31.52 1.49 -15.76
CA GLY A 9 -31.38 0.19 -15.10
C GLY A 9 -30.02 -0.47 -15.38
N ILE A 10 -29.60 -0.48 -16.65
CA ILE A 10 -28.28 -1.02 -17.07
C ILE A 10 -27.14 -0.25 -16.40
N LYS A 11 -27.19 1.09 -16.39
CA LYS A 11 -26.16 1.93 -15.75
C LYS A 11 -26.01 1.61 -14.25
N LYS A 12 -27.12 1.46 -13.52
CA LYS A 12 -27.09 1.08 -12.10
C LYS A 12 -26.46 -0.29 -11.88
N HIS A 13 -26.79 -1.26 -12.73
CA HIS A 13 -26.22 -2.60 -12.63
C HIS A 13 -24.72 -2.61 -12.90
N LEU A 14 -24.25 -1.84 -13.90
CA LEU A 14 -22.83 -1.69 -14.21
C LEU A 14 -22.04 -1.08 -13.05
N ILE A 15 -22.57 -0.02 -12.43
CA ILE A 15 -21.95 0.59 -11.23
C ILE A 15 -21.91 -0.41 -10.07
N SER A 16 -22.97 -1.21 -9.87
CA SER A 16 -23.00 -2.24 -8.83
C SER A 16 -21.91 -3.30 -9.04
N ILE A 17 -21.76 -3.79 -10.27
CA ILE A 17 -20.72 -4.77 -10.63
C ILE A 17 -19.34 -4.16 -10.43
N HIS A 18 -19.13 -2.93 -10.90
CA HIS A 18 -17.87 -2.20 -10.73
C HIS A 18 -17.48 -2.06 -9.24
N ASN A 19 -18.42 -1.63 -8.39
CA ASN A 19 -18.18 -1.51 -6.95
C ASN A 19 -17.88 -2.87 -6.30
N MET A 20 -18.53 -3.95 -6.75
CA MET A 20 -18.24 -5.30 -6.26
C MET A 20 -16.82 -5.73 -6.60
N PHE A 21 -16.35 -5.44 -7.82
CA PHE A 21 -14.97 -5.70 -8.22
C PHE A 21 -13.96 -4.87 -7.43
N ILE A 22 -14.21 -3.57 -7.24
CA ILE A 22 -13.37 -2.71 -6.38
C ILE A 22 -13.25 -3.31 -4.98
N HIS A 23 -14.39 -3.67 -4.37
CA HIS A 23 -14.42 -4.26 -3.03
C HIS A 23 -13.63 -5.57 -2.94
N GLN A 24 -13.71 -6.42 -3.96
CA GLN A 24 -12.90 -7.63 -4.02
C GLN A 24 -11.41 -7.32 -4.14
N MET A 25 -11.02 -6.38 -5.01
CA MET A 25 -9.61 -5.97 -5.16
C MET A 25 -9.04 -5.36 -3.89
N GLU A 26 -9.80 -4.52 -3.17
CA GLU A 26 -9.40 -3.97 -1.87
C GLU A 26 -9.16 -5.07 -0.83
N LYS A 27 -10.04 -6.08 -0.75
CA LYS A 27 -9.84 -7.23 0.13
C LYS A 27 -8.59 -8.01 -0.21
N VAL A 28 -8.33 -8.28 -1.49
CA VAL A 28 -7.11 -8.97 -1.91
C VAL A 28 -5.89 -8.15 -1.49
N ASN A 29 -5.91 -6.85 -1.76
CA ASN A 29 -4.83 -5.94 -1.38
C ASN A 29 -4.56 -5.93 0.14
N LEU A 30 -5.62 -5.94 0.95
CA LEU A 30 -5.54 -6.04 2.41
C LEU A 30 -4.92 -7.38 2.88
N ILE A 31 -5.30 -8.50 2.27
CA ILE A 31 -4.76 -9.83 2.62
C ILE A 31 -3.24 -9.88 2.34
N GLN A 32 -2.81 -9.34 1.19
CA GLN A 32 -1.39 -9.27 0.82
C GLN A 32 -0.61 -8.42 1.82
N LEU A 33 -1.15 -7.25 2.21
CA LEU A 33 -0.57 -6.38 3.23
C LEU A 33 -0.41 -7.09 4.57
N ILE A 34 -1.47 -7.73 5.08
CA ILE A 34 -1.44 -8.40 6.39
C ILE A 34 -0.36 -9.48 6.41
N LYS A 35 -0.22 -10.24 5.32
CA LYS A 35 0.82 -11.27 5.21
C LYS A 35 2.23 -10.66 5.22
N GLY A 36 2.43 -9.55 4.53
CA GLY A 36 3.67 -8.77 4.57
C GLY A 36 4.01 -8.28 5.98
N GLU A 37 3.02 -7.77 6.72
CA GLU A 37 3.19 -7.30 8.10
C GLU A 37 3.56 -8.43 9.06
N CYS A 38 2.92 -9.60 8.94
CA CYS A 38 3.26 -10.77 9.73
C CYS A 38 4.72 -11.21 9.50
N LEU A 39 5.14 -11.31 8.25
CA LEU A 39 6.50 -11.72 7.89
C LEU A 39 7.54 -10.69 8.34
N ARG A 40 7.24 -9.40 8.20
CA ARG A 40 8.09 -8.31 8.72
C ARG A 40 8.24 -8.42 10.24
N GLY A 41 7.15 -8.72 10.96
CA GLY A 41 7.18 -8.96 12.41
C GLY A 41 8.03 -10.17 12.82
N MET A 42 8.20 -11.14 11.91
CA MET A 42 9.10 -12.30 12.07
C MET A 42 10.55 -12.01 11.62
N ASN A 43 10.87 -10.78 11.23
CA ASN A 43 12.14 -10.38 10.59
C ASN A 43 12.43 -11.08 9.25
N ASP A 44 11.44 -11.70 8.61
CA ASP A 44 11.58 -12.26 7.26
C ASP A 44 11.34 -11.14 6.23
N TYR A 45 12.31 -10.24 6.16
CA TYR A 45 12.20 -9.02 5.37
C TYR A 45 12.13 -9.27 3.87
N GLN A 46 12.82 -10.30 3.35
CA GLN A 46 12.80 -10.65 1.94
C GLN A 46 11.42 -11.13 1.50
N GLN A 47 10.83 -12.09 2.22
CA GLN A 47 9.47 -12.53 1.87
C GLN A 47 8.46 -11.42 2.10
N ALA A 48 8.58 -10.62 3.16
CA ALA A 48 7.70 -9.48 3.39
C ALA A 48 7.69 -8.49 2.20
N LEU A 49 8.86 -8.20 1.61
CA LEU A 49 8.95 -7.34 0.42
C LEU A 49 8.15 -7.88 -0.77
N GLU A 50 8.15 -9.19 -1.00
CA GLU A 50 7.36 -9.80 -2.08
C GLU A 50 5.86 -9.62 -1.85
N TRP A 51 5.38 -9.79 -0.61
CA TRP A 51 3.96 -9.61 -0.28
C TRP A 51 3.53 -8.14 -0.37
N TYR A 52 4.38 -7.20 0.06
CA TYR A 52 4.11 -5.78 -0.18
C TYR A 52 4.14 -5.45 -1.67
N GLN A 53 5.02 -6.06 -2.47
CA GLN A 53 5.01 -5.85 -3.93
C GLN A 53 3.70 -6.35 -4.55
N LYS A 54 3.21 -7.54 -4.18
CA LYS A 54 1.92 -8.05 -4.66
C LYS A 54 0.74 -7.14 -4.32
N ALA A 55 0.76 -6.50 -3.15
CA ALA A 55 -0.21 -5.48 -2.78
C ALA A 55 -0.12 -4.24 -3.71
N LEU A 56 1.11 -3.79 -3.99
CA LEU A 56 1.35 -2.65 -4.90
C LEU A 56 1.02 -2.96 -6.36
N ASP A 57 1.14 -4.21 -6.81
CA ASP A 57 0.74 -4.61 -8.16
C ASP A 57 -0.78 -4.47 -8.37
N ILE A 58 -1.58 -4.55 -7.29
CA ILE A 58 -3.03 -4.33 -7.30
C ILE A 58 -3.34 -2.84 -7.16
N ASN A 59 -2.69 -2.17 -6.20
CA ASN A 59 -2.81 -0.73 -6.01
C ASN A 59 -1.44 -0.10 -5.76
N PRO A 60 -0.83 0.52 -6.79
CA PRO A 60 0.50 1.12 -6.69
C PRO A 60 0.59 2.26 -5.67
N GLN A 61 -0.54 2.87 -5.31
CA GLN A 61 -0.63 3.98 -4.36
C GLN A 61 -1.00 3.53 -2.95
N TYR A 62 -0.92 2.23 -2.64
CA TYR A 62 -1.30 1.72 -1.34
C TYR A 62 -0.25 2.08 -0.28
N VAL A 63 -0.50 3.19 0.42
CA VAL A 63 0.42 3.84 1.38
C VAL A 63 0.99 2.87 2.41
N TYR A 64 0.17 1.95 2.93
CA TYR A 64 0.60 0.94 3.91
C TYR A 64 1.69 0.02 3.36
N SER A 65 1.54 -0.46 2.12
CA SER A 65 2.55 -1.33 1.49
C SER A 65 3.82 -0.58 1.11
N LEU A 66 3.70 0.68 0.66
CA LEU A 66 4.87 1.54 0.40
C LEU A 66 5.70 1.74 1.68
N ASN A 67 5.02 2.07 2.79
CA ASN A 67 5.66 2.18 4.10
C ASN A 67 6.25 0.85 4.58
N GLY A 68 5.52 -0.26 4.36
CA GLY A 68 5.98 -1.62 4.70
C GLY A 68 7.29 -1.99 4.02
N LYS A 69 7.46 -1.64 2.72
CA LYS A 69 8.74 -1.81 2.02
C LYS A 69 9.85 -0.96 2.64
N GLY A 70 9.56 0.30 2.99
CA GLY A 70 10.49 1.17 3.71
C GLY A 70 10.97 0.57 5.02
N GLU A 71 10.06 0.03 5.84
CA GLU A 71 10.42 -0.62 7.11
C GLU A 71 11.24 -1.90 6.91
N CYS A 72 10.94 -2.72 5.91
CA CYS A 72 11.74 -3.91 5.61
C CYS A 72 13.16 -3.55 5.17
N LEU A 73 13.31 -2.57 4.28
CA LEU A 73 14.62 -2.09 3.81
C LEU A 73 15.43 -1.48 4.95
N ARG A 74 14.78 -0.71 5.82
CA ARG A 74 15.38 -0.20 7.06
C ARG A 74 15.84 -1.35 7.97
N GLY A 75 15.02 -2.39 8.13
CA GLY A 75 15.37 -3.60 8.90
C GLY A 75 16.57 -4.37 8.32
N MET A 76 16.78 -4.28 7.00
CA MET A 76 17.94 -4.85 6.31
C MET A 76 19.14 -3.89 6.22
N ASN A 77 19.08 -2.72 6.88
CA ASN A 77 20.09 -1.65 6.82
C ASN A 77 20.26 -0.96 5.45
N ASP A 78 19.33 -1.17 4.50
CA ASP A 78 19.30 -0.42 3.24
C ASP A 78 18.52 0.89 3.43
N TYR A 79 19.17 1.83 4.11
CA TYR A 79 18.55 3.08 4.51
C TYR A 79 18.25 4.01 3.33
N GLN A 80 19.08 4.00 2.29
CA GLN A 80 18.86 4.84 1.11
C GLN A 80 17.58 4.44 0.40
N GLN A 81 17.41 3.15 0.09
CA GLN A 81 16.19 2.68 -0.55
C GLN A 81 14.98 2.82 0.39
N ALA A 82 15.14 2.61 1.70
CA ALA A 82 14.05 2.81 2.66
C ALA A 82 13.48 4.24 2.59
N LEU A 83 14.33 5.26 2.51
CA LEU A 83 13.91 6.66 2.39
C LEU A 83 13.12 6.93 1.10
N GLU A 84 13.52 6.34 -0.02
CA GLU A 84 12.79 6.48 -1.27
C GLU A 84 11.37 5.93 -1.15
N TRP A 85 11.21 4.77 -0.51
CA TRP A 85 9.88 4.17 -0.31
C TRP A 85 9.03 4.95 0.71
N TYR A 86 9.63 5.46 1.78
CA TYR A 86 8.93 6.38 2.69
C TYR A 86 8.53 7.68 1.98
N GLN A 87 9.38 8.20 1.09
CA GLN A 87 9.03 9.39 0.32
C GLN A 87 7.85 9.13 -0.60
N LYS A 88 7.83 7.99 -1.33
CA LYS A 88 6.68 7.60 -2.16
C LYS A 88 5.38 7.51 -1.35
N ALA A 89 5.44 6.97 -0.13
CA ALA A 89 4.27 6.93 0.76
C ALA A 89 3.78 8.33 1.15
N LEU A 90 4.72 9.26 1.42
CA LEU A 90 4.43 10.65 1.77
C LEU A 90 3.97 11.49 0.58
N ASP A 91 4.41 11.18 -0.64
CA ASP A 91 3.94 11.86 -1.86
C ASP A 91 2.43 11.60 -2.08
N ILE A 92 1.93 10.46 -1.60
CA ILE A 92 0.50 10.11 -1.64
C ILE A 92 -0.25 10.61 -0.40
N ASN A 93 0.32 10.40 0.79
CA ASN A 93 -0.23 10.89 2.04
C ASN A 93 0.85 11.62 2.86
N PRO A 94 0.96 12.95 2.71
CA PRO A 94 2.01 13.74 3.37
C PRO A 94 1.97 13.70 4.90
N GLN A 95 0.83 13.33 5.48
CA GLN A 95 0.64 13.26 6.94
C GLN A 95 0.75 11.82 7.46
N TYR A 96 1.23 10.87 6.66
CA TYR A 96 1.36 9.49 7.09
C TYR A 96 2.47 9.33 8.14
N VAL A 97 2.05 9.35 9.41
CA VAL A 97 2.90 9.43 10.60
C VAL A 97 4.00 8.36 10.62
N TYR A 98 3.70 7.14 10.18
CA TYR A 98 4.70 6.07 10.17
C TYR A 98 5.86 6.33 9.22
N SER A 99 5.60 6.87 8.02
CA SER A 99 6.67 7.21 7.06
C SER A 99 7.44 8.47 7.49
N LEU A 100 6.78 9.45 8.12
CA LEU A 100 7.47 10.59 8.75
C LEU A 100 8.43 10.11 9.85
N ASN A 101 7.98 9.20 10.71
CA ASN A 101 8.80 8.60 11.75
C ASN A 101 9.96 7.79 11.18
N GLY A 102 9.72 7.04 10.10
CA GLY A 102 10.76 6.30 9.36
C GLY A 102 11.88 7.20 8.88
N LYS A 103 11.54 8.33 8.23
CA LYS A 103 12.53 9.35 7.79
C LYS A 103 13.21 10.06 8.96
N GLY A 104 12.47 10.40 10.03
CA GLY A 104 13.02 11.05 11.21
C GLY A 104 14.09 10.22 11.92
N LYS A 105 13.89 8.90 12.03
CA LYS A 105 14.88 7.97 12.58
C LYS A 105 16.18 7.99 11.77
N PHE A 106 16.11 7.99 10.44
CA PHE A 106 17.31 8.08 9.60
C PHE A 106 18.08 9.39 9.81
N ASN A 107 17.39 10.54 9.78
CA ASN A 107 18.04 11.83 9.99
C ASN A 107 18.72 11.93 11.35
N SER A 108 18.15 11.28 12.38
CA SER A 108 18.78 11.22 13.71
C SER A 108 20.00 10.31 13.80
N ILE A 109 20.13 9.31 12.92
CA ILE A 109 21.29 8.41 12.83
C ILE A 109 22.45 9.11 12.11
N ASN A 110 22.18 9.90 11.07
CA ASN A 110 23.21 10.61 10.30
C ASN A 110 23.71 11.91 10.95
N GLN A 111 23.09 12.37 12.04
CA GLN A 111 23.51 13.57 12.79
C GLN A 111 24.29 13.23 14.08
N ARG A 112 24.69 11.97 14.28
CA ARG A 112 25.57 11.53 15.36
C ARG A 112 26.91 11.10 14.81
#